data_AF-A0A836P1H0-F1
#
_entry.id   AF-A0A836P1H0-F1
#
_cell.length_a   1.000
_cell.length_b   1.000
_cell.length_c   1.000
_cell.angle_alpha   90.00
_cell.angle_beta   90.00
_cell.angle_gamma   90.00
#
_symmetry.space_group_name_H-M   'P 1'
#
loop_
_entity.id
_entity.type
_entity.pdbx_description
1 polymer ?
#
loop_
_entity_poly.entity_id
_entity_poly.type
_entity_poly.pdbx_seq_one_letter_code
_entity_poly.pdbx_strand_id
1 'polypeptide(L)'
;TGARGATTTFVQRGIGDVLLAWENEALLAREELGKDKFEIVVPKLSILAEPSVALVDKNVDKHGTRDVAEAYLSYLYAPEGQKLAAKHFYRPRHPEFADPADMARFPDIKLVTIQQAFGSWDKAQQEHFADGGVFDQIQANK
;
A
#
# COMPACT_ATOMS: atom_id res chain seq x y z
N THR A 1 11.58 6.46 -2.62
CA THR A 1 10.29 7.17 -2.46
C THR A 1 9.64 7.35 -3.83
N GLY A 2 8.74 6.43 -4.24
CA GLY A 2 8.12 6.44 -5.57
C GLY A 2 6.66 6.89 -5.57
N ALA A 3 5.80 6.20 -4.80
CA ALA A 3 4.35 6.39 -4.80
C ALA A 3 3.89 7.83 -4.49
N ARG A 4 4.36 8.41 -3.37
CA ARG A 4 4.02 9.80 -3.00
C ARG A 4 4.50 10.79 -4.06
N GLY A 5 5.70 10.59 -4.61
CA GLY A 5 6.27 11.45 -5.66
C GLY A 5 5.46 11.40 -6.97
N ALA A 6 4.98 10.21 -7.35
CA ALA A 6 4.09 10.04 -8.49
C ALA A 6 2.74 10.72 -8.27
N THR A 7 2.17 10.59 -7.06
CA THR A 7 0.93 11.27 -6.67
C THR A 7 1.08 12.79 -6.74
N THR A 8 2.16 13.36 -6.18
CA THR A 8 2.45 14.79 -6.32
C THR A 8 2.57 15.24 -7.77
N THR A 9 3.22 14.44 -8.63
CA THR A 9 3.39 14.75 -10.05
C THR A 9 2.05 14.77 -10.79
N PHE A 10 1.19 13.79 -10.55
CA PHE A 10 -0.14 13.72 -11.15
C PHE A 10 -1.05 14.84 -10.63
N VAL A 11 -1.18 14.94 -9.30
CA VAL A 11 -2.18 15.79 -8.65
C VAL A 11 -1.79 17.27 -8.67
N GLN A 12 -0.55 17.60 -8.30
CA GLN A 12 -0.13 19.00 -8.12
C GLN A 12 0.48 19.59 -9.40
N ARG A 13 1.13 18.76 -10.22
CA ARG A 13 1.78 19.22 -11.46
C ARG A 13 0.97 18.94 -12.72
N GLY A 14 -0.13 18.19 -12.61
CA GLY A 14 -1.03 17.92 -13.74
C GLY A 14 -0.39 17.10 -14.86
N ILE A 15 0.54 16.20 -14.52
CA ILE A 15 1.26 15.38 -15.51
C ILE A 15 0.67 13.96 -15.54
N GLY A 16 0.15 13.57 -16.70
CA GLY A 16 -0.47 12.26 -16.96
C GLY A 16 -1.99 12.30 -16.84
N ASP A 17 -2.67 11.42 -17.58
CA ASP A 17 -4.14 11.32 -17.57
C ASP A 17 -4.67 10.30 -16.56
N VAL A 18 -3.84 9.31 -16.20
CA VAL A 18 -4.14 8.30 -15.18
C VAL A 18 -2.92 7.99 -14.33
N LEU A 19 -3.14 7.74 -13.04
CA LEU A 19 -2.12 7.32 -12.10
C LEU A 19 -2.44 5.92 -11.57
N LEU A 20 -1.50 4.98 -11.69
CA LEU A 20 -1.54 3.73 -10.94
C LEU A 20 -1.16 4.04 -9.48
N ALA A 21 -2.18 4.21 -8.65
CA ALA A 21 -2.03 4.67 -7.28
C ALA A 21 -2.22 3.54 -6.25
N TRP A 22 -1.57 3.70 -5.10
CA TRP A 22 -2.02 3.02 -3.90
C TRP A 22 -3.39 3.54 -3.49
N GLU A 23 -4.29 2.66 -3.02
CA GLU A 23 -5.66 3.05 -2.65
C GLU A 23 -5.69 4.13 -1.57
N ASN A 24 -4.80 4.05 -0.57
CA ASN A 24 -4.69 5.05 0.49
C ASN A 24 -4.26 6.43 -0.04
N GLU A 25 -3.37 6.49 -1.05
CA GLU A 25 -2.94 7.75 -1.67
C GLU A 25 -4.05 8.34 -2.54
N ALA A 26 -4.79 7.50 -3.28
CA ALA A 26 -5.91 7.94 -4.11
C ALA A 26 -7.06 8.51 -3.25
N LEU A 27 -7.42 7.84 -2.16
CA LEU A 27 -8.42 8.31 -1.21
C LEU A 27 -7.98 9.60 -0.51
N LEU A 28 -6.73 9.66 -0.05
CA LEU A 28 -6.17 10.87 0.56
C LEU A 28 -6.18 12.06 -0.40
N ALA A 29 -5.72 11.87 -1.64
CA ALA A 29 -5.71 12.93 -2.65
C ALA A 29 -7.12 13.47 -2.92
N ARG A 30 -8.12 12.58 -2.96
CA ARG A 30 -9.52 12.96 -3.14
C ARG A 30 -10.08 13.74 -1.94
N GLU A 31 -9.72 13.37 -0.71
CA GLU A 31 -10.15 14.08 0.50
C GLU A 31 -9.44 15.43 0.68
N GLU A 32 -8.14 15.53 0.36
CA GLU A 32 -7.38 16.77 0.53
C GLU A 32 -7.61 17.80 -0.58
N LEU A 33 -7.77 17.36 -1.83
CA LEU A 33 -7.80 18.26 -2.99
C LEU A 33 -9.19 18.46 -3.61
N GLY A 34 -10.18 17.71 -3.08
CA GLY A 34 -11.59 17.82 -3.46
C GLY A 34 -12.01 16.74 -4.46
N LYS A 35 -13.22 16.20 -4.22
CA LYS A 35 -13.84 15.14 -5.03
C LYS A 35 -14.10 15.54 -6.48
N ASP A 36 -14.15 16.84 -6.78
CA ASP A 36 -14.48 17.36 -8.10
C ASP A 36 -13.27 17.42 -9.06
N LYS A 37 -12.05 17.16 -8.56
CA LYS A 37 -10.82 17.24 -9.36
C LYS A 37 -10.32 15.88 -9.86
N PHE A 38 -10.59 14.82 -9.11
CA PHE A 38 -10.08 13.49 -9.40
C PHE A 38 -11.13 12.43 -9.14
N GLU A 39 -11.19 11.45 -10.04
CA GLU A 39 -12.04 10.29 -9.90
C GLU A 39 -11.19 9.06 -9.60
N ILE A 40 -11.70 8.18 -8.74
CA ILE A 40 -11.09 6.88 -8.49
C ILE A 40 -11.78 5.87 -9.39
N VAL A 41 -11.04 5.34 -10.37
CA VAL A 41 -11.51 4.25 -11.25
C VAL A 41 -11.07 2.92 -10.64
N VAL A 42 -12.04 2.11 -10.23
CA VAL A 42 -11.80 0.77 -9.67
C VAL A 42 -11.73 -0.25 -10.82
N PRO A 43 -10.60 -0.93 -11.06
CA PRO A 43 -10.48 -1.90 -12.14
C PRO A 43 -11.25 -3.19 -11.82
N LYS A 44 -11.53 -4.00 -12.85
CA LYS A 44 -12.21 -5.31 -12.70
C LYS A 44 -11.39 -6.33 -11.89
N LEU A 45 -10.08 -6.13 -11.79
CA LEU A 45 -9.15 -6.98 -11.06
C LEU A 45 -7.98 -6.13 -10.57
N SER A 46 -7.52 -6.38 -9.35
CA SER A 46 -6.29 -5.80 -8.81
C SER A 46 -5.55 -6.83 -7.94
N ILE A 47 -4.45 -6.41 -7.31
CA ILE A 47 -3.62 -7.24 -6.42
C ILE A 47 -3.83 -6.84 -4.96
N LEU A 48 -3.94 -7.82 -4.07
CA LEU A 48 -3.90 -7.59 -2.63
C LEU A 48 -2.46 -7.22 -2.26
N ALA A 49 -2.25 -5.96 -1.92
CA ALA A 49 -0.98 -5.48 -1.45
C ALA A 49 -0.89 -5.59 0.08
N GLU A 50 0.19 -6.20 0.58
CA GLU A 50 0.36 -6.55 2.00
C GLU A 50 1.66 -5.93 2.54
N PRO A 51 1.63 -4.68 3.01
CA PRO A 51 2.82 -4.01 3.55
C PRO A 51 3.32 -4.71 4.82
N SER A 52 4.52 -5.29 4.75
CA SER A 52 5.13 -6.01 5.86
C SER A 52 5.86 -5.06 6.81
N VAL A 53 5.75 -5.33 8.11
CA VAL A 53 6.55 -4.71 9.18
C VAL A 53 7.39 -5.77 9.88
N ALA A 54 8.59 -5.39 10.33
CA ALA A 54 9.49 -6.31 11.01
C ALA A 54 10.34 -5.59 12.06
N LEU A 55 10.70 -6.32 13.10
CA LEU A 55 11.72 -5.90 14.05
C LEU A 55 13.10 -6.08 13.42
N VAL A 56 14.03 -5.16 13.71
CA VAL A 56 15.42 -5.30 13.27
C VAL A 56 16.26 -5.77 14.46
N ASP A 57 16.36 -7.08 14.64
CA ASP A 57 16.92 -7.72 15.86
C ASP A 57 18.27 -7.13 16.29
N LYS A 58 19.25 -7.12 15.39
CA LYS A 58 20.61 -6.62 15.68
C LYS A 58 20.61 -5.16 16.17
N ASN A 59 19.68 -4.33 15.70
CA ASN A 59 19.62 -2.93 16.09
C ASN A 59 18.95 -2.76 17.44
N VAL A 60 17.84 -3.45 17.69
CA VAL A 60 17.11 -3.32 18.96
C VAL A 60 17.87 -3.95 20.12
N ASP A 61 18.64 -5.01 19.86
CA ASP A 61 19.52 -5.64 20.85
C ASP A 61 20.70 -4.71 21.18
N LYS A 62 21.32 -4.10 20.16
CA LYS A 62 22.41 -3.12 20.35
C LYS A 62 21.95 -1.88 21.12
N HIS A 63 20.72 -1.43 20.89
CA HIS A 63 20.19 -0.20 21.49
C HIS A 63 19.41 -0.44 22.79
N GLY A 64 19.18 -1.70 23.18
CA GLY A 64 18.37 -2.02 24.35
C GLY A 64 16.91 -1.59 24.21
N THR A 65 16.37 -1.56 22.99
CA THR A 65 15.03 -1.03 22.67
C THR A 65 14.02 -2.11 22.25
N ARG A 66 14.37 -3.40 22.41
CA ARG A 66 13.56 -4.54 21.96
C ARG A 66 12.11 -4.45 22.45
N ASP A 67 11.90 -4.35 23.76
CA ASP A 67 10.56 -4.38 24.36
C ASP A 67 9.66 -3.26 23.81
N VAL A 68 10.18 -2.03 23.70
CA VAL A 68 9.43 -0.88 23.17
C VAL A 68 9.14 -1.04 21.68
N ALA A 69 10.08 -1.58 20.91
CA ALA A 69 9.91 -1.79 19.48
C ALA A 69 8.93 -2.94 19.17
N GLU A 70 8.97 -4.03 19.94
CA GLU A 70 7.99 -5.12 19.86
C GLU A 70 6.59 -4.64 20.26
N ALA A 71 6.48 -3.83 21.31
CA ALA A 71 5.22 -3.20 21.70
C ALA A 71 4.69 -2.27 20.60
N TYR A 72 5.55 -1.46 19.98
CA TYR A 72 5.18 -0.58 18.87
C TYR A 72 4.57 -1.37 17.70
N LEU A 73 5.22 -2.45 17.25
CA LEU A 73 4.71 -3.28 16.15
C LEU A 73 3.42 -4.01 16.54
N SER A 74 3.35 -4.54 17.75
CA SER A 74 2.16 -5.24 18.24
C SER A 74 0.95 -4.31 18.34
N TYR A 75 1.18 -3.05 18.72
CA TYR A 75 0.12 -2.06 18.85
C TYR A 75 -0.52 -1.66 17.51
N LEU A 76 0.17 -1.88 16.38
CA LEU A 76 -0.43 -1.72 15.05
C LEU A 76 -1.65 -2.64 14.86
N TYR A 77 -1.68 -3.79 15.56
CA TYR A 77 -2.76 -4.79 15.50
C TYR A 77 -3.76 -4.66 16.66
N ALA A 78 -3.52 -3.75 17.61
CA ALA A 78 -4.50 -3.43 18.64
C ALA A 78 -5.73 -2.70 18.04
N PRO A 79 -6.87 -2.68 18.73
CA PRO A 79 -8.08 -2.00 18.24
C PRO A 79 -7.85 -0.55 17.80
N GLU A 80 -7.06 0.22 18.56
CA GLU A 80 -6.71 1.59 18.19
C GLU A 80 -5.87 1.67 16.92
N GLY A 81 -4.86 0.80 16.77
CA GLY A 81 -4.03 0.73 15.58
C GLY A 81 -4.85 0.41 14.32
N GLN A 82 -5.77 -0.54 14.43
CA GLN A 82 -6.66 -0.95 13.32
C GLN A 82 -7.67 0.16 12.97
N LYS A 83 -8.21 0.87 13.97
CA LYS A 83 -9.04 2.06 13.75
C LYS A 83 -8.27 3.18 13.04
N LEU A 84 -7.04 3.44 13.47
CA LEU A 84 -6.18 4.45 12.84
C LEU A 84 -5.80 4.07 11.40
N ALA A 85 -5.55 2.79 11.12
CA ALA A 85 -5.30 2.31 9.77
C ALA A 85 -6.46 2.67 8.83
N ALA A 86 -7.70 2.36 9.22
CA ALA A 86 -8.90 2.68 8.43
C ALA A 86 -9.10 4.20 8.26
N LYS A 87 -8.94 4.97 9.35
CA LYS A 87 -9.00 6.44 9.31
C LYS A 87 -8.03 7.04 8.30
N HIS A 88 -6.84 6.45 8.19
CA HIS A 88 -5.79 6.85 7.25
C HIS A 88 -5.83 6.07 5.93
N PHE A 89 -7.00 5.55 5.56
CA PHE A 89 -7.30 4.96 4.25
C PHE A 89 -6.56 3.64 3.94
N TYR A 90 -6.04 2.94 4.95
CA TYR A 90 -5.53 1.58 4.80
C TYR A 90 -6.61 0.58 5.19
N ARG A 91 -6.75 -0.52 4.44
CA ARG A 91 -7.65 -1.61 4.81
C ARG A 91 -7.10 -2.33 6.05
N PRO A 92 -7.77 -2.28 7.22
CA PRO A 92 -7.31 -2.97 8.43
C PRO A 92 -7.45 -4.48 8.28
N ARG A 93 -6.63 -5.25 9.00
CA ARG A 93 -6.77 -6.71 9.11
C ARG A 93 -7.94 -7.11 10.00
N HIS A 94 -8.23 -6.29 11.00
CA HIS A 94 -9.36 -6.42 11.92
C HIS A 94 -10.35 -5.28 11.70
N PRO A 95 -11.16 -5.32 10.62
CA PRO A 95 -12.14 -4.28 10.31
C PRO A 95 -13.21 -4.11 11.39
N GLU A 96 -13.42 -5.11 12.25
CA GLU A 96 -14.32 -5.04 13.40
C GLU A 96 -13.96 -3.93 14.41
N PHE A 97 -12.71 -3.45 14.41
CA PHE A 97 -12.28 -2.35 15.27
C PHE A 97 -12.32 -0.97 14.59
N ALA A 98 -12.56 -0.92 13.28
CA ALA A 98 -12.60 0.31 12.52
C ALA A 98 -13.93 1.04 12.64
N ASP A 99 -13.93 2.35 12.36
CA ASP A 99 -15.16 3.11 12.20
C ASP A 99 -15.90 2.63 10.93
N PRO A 100 -17.19 2.27 11.01
CA PRO A 100 -17.98 1.90 9.83
C PRO A 100 -17.96 2.97 8.72
N ALA A 101 -17.86 4.26 9.08
CA ALA A 101 -17.78 5.36 8.11
C ALA A 101 -16.44 5.40 7.37
N ASP A 102 -15.34 4.99 8.03
CA ASP A 102 -14.04 4.83 7.37
C ASP A 102 -14.07 3.62 6.44
N MET A 103 -14.67 2.51 6.88
CA MET A 103 -14.80 1.29 6.08
C MET A 103 -15.66 1.49 4.82
N ALA A 104 -16.69 2.33 4.89
CA ALA A 104 -17.56 2.65 3.75
C ALA A 104 -16.85 3.35 2.59
N ARG A 105 -15.61 3.85 2.78
CA ARG A 105 -14.82 4.47 1.71
C ARG A 105 -14.16 3.46 0.77
N PHE A 106 -14.01 2.20 1.21
CA PHE A 106 -13.34 1.17 0.43
C PHE A 106 -14.31 0.51 -0.54
N PRO A 107 -14.09 0.62 -1.86
CA PRO A 107 -14.92 -0.05 -2.84
C PRO A 107 -14.71 -1.58 -2.78
N ASP A 108 -15.74 -2.32 -3.17
CA ASP A 108 -15.59 -3.73 -3.46
C ASP A 108 -14.72 -3.92 -4.71
N ILE A 109 -13.80 -4.88 -4.65
CA ILE A 109 -12.81 -5.10 -5.70
C ILE A 109 -12.33 -6.56 -5.67
N LYS A 110 -12.25 -7.18 -6.85
CA LYS A 110 -11.66 -8.51 -6.99
C LYS A 110 -10.14 -8.41 -6.85
N LEU A 111 -9.58 -9.14 -5.89
CA LEU A 111 -8.15 -9.18 -5.62
C LEU A 111 -7.58 -10.58 -5.83
N VAL A 112 -6.38 -10.64 -6.42
CA VAL A 112 -5.50 -11.82 -6.36
C VAL A 112 -4.36 -11.56 -5.37
N THR A 113 -3.84 -12.61 -4.74
CA THR A 113 -2.64 -12.49 -3.89
C THR A 113 -1.36 -12.73 -4.68
N ILE A 114 -0.21 -12.32 -4.14
CA ILE A 114 1.10 -12.63 -4.72
C ILE A 114 1.29 -14.16 -4.88
N GLN A 115 0.78 -14.96 -3.94
CA GLN A 115 0.90 -16.42 -4.00
C GLN A 115 0.05 -17.03 -5.11
N GLN A 116 -1.15 -16.50 -5.34
CA GLN A 116 -2.04 -16.99 -6.41
C GLN A 116 -1.53 -16.61 -7.80
N ALA A 117 -0.99 -15.40 -7.97
CA ALA A 117 -0.58 -14.89 -9.27
C ALA A 117 0.88 -15.23 -9.63
N PHE A 118 1.77 -15.30 -8.63
CA PHE A 118 3.22 -15.39 -8.85
C PHE A 118 3.92 -16.44 -7.95
N GLY A 119 3.18 -17.16 -7.10
CA GLY A 119 3.70 -18.17 -6.18
C GLY A 119 4.35 -17.60 -4.92
N SER A 120 5.34 -16.71 -5.05
CA SER A 120 6.06 -16.11 -3.93
C SER A 120 6.70 -14.78 -4.32
N TRP A 121 6.98 -13.92 -3.33
CA TRP A 121 7.73 -12.68 -3.55
C TRP A 121 9.11 -12.92 -4.18
N ASP A 122 9.85 -13.95 -3.74
CA ASP A 122 11.18 -14.25 -4.29
C ASP A 122 11.13 -14.54 -5.80
N LYS A 123 10.18 -15.37 -6.22
CA LYS A 123 9.95 -15.68 -7.64
C LYS A 123 9.55 -14.42 -8.42
N ALA A 124 8.55 -13.68 -7.94
CA ALA A 124 8.07 -12.47 -8.60
C ALA A 124 9.18 -11.43 -8.77
N GLN A 125 9.98 -11.22 -7.72
CA GLN A 125 11.11 -10.29 -7.73
C GLN A 125 12.19 -10.73 -8.70
N GLN A 126 12.60 -12.00 -8.64
CA GLN A 126 13.68 -12.53 -9.47
C GLN A 126 13.32 -12.53 -10.96
N GLU A 127 12.08 -12.86 -11.30
CA GLU A 127 11.62 -12.94 -12.69
C GLU A 127 11.37 -11.55 -13.28
N HIS A 128 10.65 -10.68 -12.55
CA HIS A 128 10.17 -9.44 -13.12
C HIS A 128 11.06 -8.23 -12.85
N PHE A 129 11.74 -8.17 -11.70
CA PHE A 129 12.34 -6.92 -11.20
C PHE A 129 13.83 -6.99 -10.88
N ALA A 130 14.47 -8.16 -10.98
CA ALA A 130 15.93 -8.26 -10.95
C ALA A 130 16.54 -7.66 -12.23
N ASP A 131 17.81 -7.27 -12.17
CA ASP A 131 18.53 -6.76 -13.34
C ASP A 131 18.47 -7.77 -14.51
N GLY A 132 18.06 -7.29 -15.69
CA GLY A 132 17.82 -8.12 -16.87
C GLY A 132 16.51 -8.92 -16.84
N GLY A 133 15.69 -8.74 -15.80
CA GLY A 133 14.37 -9.34 -15.66
C GLY A 133 13.34 -8.80 -16.66
N VAL A 134 12.10 -9.28 -16.56
CA VAL A 134 11.04 -8.97 -17.53
C VAL A 134 10.77 -7.46 -17.65
N PHE A 135 10.84 -6.70 -16.55
CA PHE A 135 10.66 -5.25 -16.61
C PHE A 135 11.70 -4.56 -17.50
N ASP A 136 12.98 -4.91 -17.36
CA ASP A 136 14.05 -4.36 -18.20
C ASP A 136 13.87 -4.75 -19.66
N GLN A 137 13.48 -6.00 -19.91
CA GLN A 137 13.21 -6.49 -21.27
C GLN A 137 12.06 -5.73 -21.92
N ILE A 138 10.98 -5.43 -21.19
CA ILE A 138 9.88 -4.60 -21.69
C ILE A 138 10.38 -3.19 -21.98
N GLN A 139 11.16 -2.59 -21.07
CA GLN A 139 11.65 -1.22 -21.23
C GLN A 139 12.63 -1.07 -22.40
N ALA A 140 13.43 -2.10 -22.69
CA ALA A 140 14.36 -2.12 -23.81
C ALA A 140 13.69 -2.38 -25.18
N ASN A 141 12.53 -3.04 -25.19
CA ASN A 141 11.86 -3.52 -26.41
C ASN A 141 10.52 -2.83 -26.73
N LYS A 142 10.16 -1.75 -26.01
CA LYS A 142 8.93 -1.00 -26.22
C LYS A 142 9.05 0.13 -27.24
#